data_AF-A0A970NL73-F1
#
_entry.id   AF-A0A970NL73-F1
#
_cell.length_a   1.000
_cell.length_b   1.000
_cell.length_c   1.000
_cell.angle_alpha   90.00
_cell.angle_beta   90.00
_cell.angle_gamma   90.00
#
_symmetry.space_group_name_H-M   'P 1'
#
loop_
_entity.id
_entity.type
_entity.pdbx_description
1 polymer ?
#
loop_
_entity_poly.entity_id
_entity_poly.type
_entity_poly.pdbx_seq_one_letter_code
_entity_poly.pdbx_strand_id
1 'polypeptide(L)'
;MEWKNMDTPNLGLLVYKKLYTEEAIKSLIKYQPALSARSDEKERLYIDIAKDAKTTPFDPFYKAVFDQKLESTYKIINPVATHHILLQTTYPGLLIGSGYTHDSNAKGDLKIGFYFDHTTGQPVIPGSSVKGVFKSVFENEDYKTDEKSLRTIRFIIDEIINKEDGDTELKEEWTNIKVSFSVEILKHLKDTLFGTQNDEGVDIFFDAVINIAQTGEKKYIGSDFITPHEHPLKNPNPLMLLKVLPGVVFEFRFKLKDYSNGTFKLTANQKLKLFRQILLTIGIGAKTNVGYGQFDPV
;
A
#
# COMPACT_ATOMS: atom_id res chain seq x y z
N MET A 1 8.84 5.00 -34.60
CA MET A 1 8.12 5.54 -33.43
C MET A 1 7.87 4.34 -32.52
N GLU A 2 8.66 4.20 -31.44
CA GLU A 2 8.71 2.98 -30.62
C GLU A 2 7.64 3.00 -29.50
N TRP A 3 6.92 1.89 -29.35
CA TRP A 3 5.76 1.73 -28.46
C TRP A 3 6.07 1.57 -26.96
N LYS A 4 7.29 1.84 -26.51
CA LYS A 4 7.71 1.67 -25.10
C LYS A 4 7.44 2.87 -24.17
N ASN A 5 6.94 3.99 -24.70
CA ASN A 5 6.81 5.25 -23.94
C ASN A 5 5.35 5.73 -23.73
N MET A 6 4.34 4.84 -23.75
CA MET A 6 2.96 5.21 -23.42
C MET A 6 2.48 4.56 -22.12
N ASP A 7 2.79 5.20 -20.99
CA ASP A 7 2.18 4.93 -19.68
C ASP A 7 0.79 5.59 -19.58
N THR A 8 -0.22 5.02 -20.23
CA THR A 8 -1.62 5.32 -19.86
C THR A 8 -2.50 4.07 -19.95
N PRO A 9 -3.28 3.74 -18.90
CA PRO A 9 -4.33 2.74 -19.00
C PRO A 9 -5.47 3.24 -19.90
N ASN A 10 -5.79 2.45 -20.93
CA ASN A 10 -6.89 2.61 -21.88
C ASN A 10 -8.31 2.45 -21.28
N LEU A 11 -8.60 2.99 -20.09
CA LEU A 11 -9.94 2.88 -19.47
C LEU A 11 -10.71 4.21 -19.38
N GLY A 12 -10.04 5.36 -19.48
CA GLY A 12 -10.68 6.66 -19.29
C GLY A 12 -11.45 7.20 -20.50
N LEU A 13 -11.05 6.85 -21.73
CA LEU A 13 -11.60 7.50 -22.93
C LEU A 13 -13.04 7.09 -23.27
N LEU A 14 -13.52 5.94 -22.78
CA LEU A 14 -14.83 5.40 -23.12
C LEU A 14 -15.98 6.02 -22.29
N VAL A 15 -15.69 6.63 -21.14
CA VAL A 15 -16.74 7.16 -20.24
C VAL A 15 -16.96 8.67 -20.43
N TYR A 16 -15.97 9.42 -20.92
CA TYR A 16 -16.08 10.88 -21.06
C TYR A 16 -16.85 11.37 -22.29
N LYS A 17 -17.15 10.49 -23.26
CA LYS A 17 -17.85 10.87 -24.50
C LYS A 17 -19.31 11.34 -24.28
N LYS A 18 -19.86 11.18 -23.07
CA LYS A 18 -21.24 11.58 -22.72
C LYS A 18 -21.35 12.81 -21.80
N LEU A 19 -20.25 13.38 -21.31
CA LEU A 19 -20.31 14.54 -20.38
C LEU A 19 -20.13 15.90 -21.06
N TYR A 20 -19.68 15.93 -22.30
CA TYR A 20 -19.61 17.15 -23.10
C TYR A 20 -20.18 16.84 -24.48
N THR A 21 -21.21 17.58 -24.90
CA THR A 21 -21.62 17.57 -26.30
C THR A 21 -20.44 18.04 -27.15
N GLU A 22 -20.33 17.54 -28.38
CA GLU A 22 -19.25 17.94 -29.29
C GLU A 22 -19.21 19.47 -29.48
N GLU A 23 -20.38 20.11 -29.42
CA GLU A 23 -20.54 21.58 -29.40
C GLU A 23 -19.94 22.23 -28.16
N ALA A 24 -20.10 21.63 -26.97
CA ALA A 24 -19.52 22.15 -25.73
C ALA A 24 -17.98 22.11 -25.78
N ILE A 25 -17.39 21.02 -26.28
CA ILE A 25 -15.93 20.94 -26.46
C ILE A 25 -15.46 21.96 -27.51
N LYS A 26 -16.16 22.05 -28.65
CA LYS A 26 -15.85 23.03 -29.71
C LYS A 26 -15.89 24.47 -29.21
N SER A 27 -16.79 24.80 -28.27
CA SER A 27 -16.89 26.15 -27.69
C SER A 27 -15.72 26.52 -26.75
N LEU A 28 -14.99 25.52 -26.22
CA LEU A 28 -13.88 25.71 -25.30
C LEU A 28 -12.50 25.71 -25.98
N ILE A 29 -12.45 25.32 -27.26
CA ILE A 29 -11.24 25.31 -28.07
C ILE A 29 -10.90 26.74 -28.48
N LYS A 30 -9.72 27.22 -28.11
CA LYS A 30 -9.19 28.52 -28.51
C LYS A 30 -7.92 28.36 -29.36
N TYR A 31 -7.73 29.32 -30.26
CA TYR A 31 -6.54 29.43 -31.10
C TYR A 31 -5.60 30.49 -30.52
N GLN A 32 -4.35 30.13 -30.29
CA GLN A 32 -3.30 31.10 -30.02
C GLN A 32 -2.65 31.49 -31.36
N PRO A 33 -2.71 32.76 -31.79
CA PRO A 33 -2.00 33.19 -32.99
C PRO A 33 -0.48 33.09 -32.77
N ALA A 34 0.24 32.68 -33.80
CA ALA A 34 1.70 32.58 -33.77
C ALA A 34 2.30 33.96 -33.49
N LEU A 35 3.19 34.05 -32.48
CA LEU A 35 3.77 35.30 -32.01
C LEU A 35 4.91 35.83 -32.92
N SER A 36 5.23 35.14 -34.02
CA SER A 36 6.16 35.68 -35.02
C SER A 36 6.01 35.03 -36.41
N ALA A 37 6.26 35.81 -37.46
CA ALA A 37 6.22 35.40 -38.86
C ALA A 37 7.45 34.56 -39.28
N ARG A 38 7.84 33.55 -38.49
CA ARG A 38 8.77 32.51 -38.91
C ARG A 38 7.99 31.23 -39.20
N SER A 39 8.20 30.70 -40.39
CA SER A 39 7.35 29.78 -41.14
C SER A 39 7.16 28.36 -40.58
N ASP A 40 7.50 28.09 -39.32
CA ASP A 40 7.44 26.72 -38.76
C ASP A 40 6.68 26.57 -37.42
N GLU A 41 6.11 27.63 -36.85
CA GLU A 41 5.25 27.50 -35.66
C GLU A 41 3.78 27.35 -36.06
N LYS A 42 3.30 26.10 -36.07
CA LYS A 42 1.87 25.79 -36.27
C LYS A 42 1.02 26.36 -35.14
N GLU A 43 -0.14 26.89 -35.49
CA GLU A 43 -1.20 27.30 -34.56
C GLU A 43 -1.40 26.26 -33.46
N ARG A 44 -1.29 26.68 -32.20
CA ARG A 44 -1.49 25.79 -31.06
C ARG A 44 -2.95 25.89 -30.61
N LEU A 45 -3.65 24.77 -30.73
CA LEU A 45 -4.96 24.53 -30.13
C LEU A 45 -4.78 24.33 -28.64
N TYR A 46 -5.48 25.11 -27.82
CA TYR A 46 -5.55 24.91 -26.38
C TYR A 46 -7.00 25.00 -25.89
N ILE A 47 -7.29 24.32 -24.78
CA ILE A 47 -8.59 24.34 -24.12
C ILE A 47 -8.43 25.15 -22.85
N ASP A 48 -9.23 26.22 -22.72
CA ASP A 48 -9.23 27.07 -21.55
C ASP A 48 -10.17 26.47 -20.50
N ILE A 49 -9.65 25.55 -19.68
CA ILE A 49 -10.41 25.00 -18.55
C ILE A 49 -10.28 26.03 -17.42
N ALA A 50 -11.34 26.82 -17.20
CA ALA A 50 -11.44 27.63 -16.00
C ALA A 50 -11.29 26.69 -14.79
N LYS A 51 -10.15 26.77 -14.09
CA LYS A 51 -10.03 26.15 -12.76
C LYS A 51 -11.19 26.69 -11.95
N ASP A 52 -12.12 25.84 -11.54
CA ASP A 52 -13.14 26.20 -10.57
C ASP A 52 -12.40 26.79 -9.36
N ALA A 53 -12.43 28.12 -9.24
CA ALA A 53 -11.69 28.89 -8.23
C ALA A 53 -12.34 28.79 -6.84
N LYS A 54 -13.02 27.67 -6.56
CA LYS A 54 -13.60 27.41 -5.25
C LYS A 54 -12.49 26.89 -4.37
N THR A 55 -11.71 27.80 -3.81
CA THR A 55 -10.77 27.46 -2.76
C THR A 55 -11.55 26.93 -1.56
N THR A 56 -11.21 25.73 -1.10
CA THR A 56 -11.80 25.22 0.13
C THR A 56 -11.10 25.89 1.32
N PRO A 57 -11.76 26.05 2.48
CA PRO A 57 -11.11 26.55 3.70
C PRO A 57 -9.88 25.73 4.10
N PHE A 58 -9.78 24.49 3.63
CA PHE A 58 -8.70 23.56 3.92
C PHE A 58 -7.56 23.57 2.89
N ASP A 59 -7.68 24.27 1.76
CA ASP A 59 -6.62 24.30 0.75
C ASP A 59 -5.25 24.71 1.30
N PRO A 60 -5.13 25.72 2.20
CA PRO A 60 -3.86 26.05 2.82
C PRO A 60 -3.32 24.91 3.70
N PHE A 61 -4.19 24.23 4.44
CA PHE A 61 -3.84 23.08 5.28
C PHE A 61 -3.37 21.90 4.43
N TYR A 62 -4.12 21.52 3.39
CA TYR A 62 -3.74 20.44 2.49
C TYR A 62 -2.48 20.74 1.70
N LYS A 63 -2.30 21.99 1.26
CA LYS A 63 -1.05 22.40 0.64
C LYS A 63 0.11 22.21 1.61
N ALA A 64 -0.04 22.62 2.87
CA ALA A 64 0.99 22.41 3.89
C ALA A 64 1.29 20.92 4.12
N VAL A 65 0.26 20.06 4.18
CA VAL A 65 0.42 18.60 4.36
C VAL A 65 1.06 17.92 3.15
N PHE A 66 0.62 18.24 1.92
CA PHE A 66 1.11 17.62 0.68
C PHE A 66 2.44 18.17 0.18
N ASP A 67 2.82 19.37 0.62
CA ASP A 67 4.14 19.94 0.36
C ASP A 67 5.18 19.50 1.40
N GLN A 68 4.78 18.73 2.42
CA GLN A 68 5.75 18.11 3.34
C GLN A 68 6.68 17.17 2.58
N LYS A 69 7.97 17.44 2.72
CA LYS A 69 9.04 16.53 2.34
C LYS A 69 9.54 15.84 3.59
N LEU A 70 10.02 14.60 3.45
CA LEU A 70 10.78 13.99 4.52
C LEU A 70 12.10 14.76 4.66
N GLU A 71 12.30 15.46 5.77
CA GLU A 71 13.60 16.03 6.10
C GLU A 71 14.54 14.91 6.54
N SER A 72 15.80 15.01 6.12
CA SER A 72 16.80 13.94 6.10
C SER A 72 17.24 13.38 7.46
N THR A 73 16.65 13.82 8.57
CA THR A 73 17.23 13.61 9.92
C THR A 73 16.34 12.90 10.95
N TYR A 74 15.03 12.73 10.75
CA TYR A 74 14.18 12.12 11.79
C TYR A 74 13.85 10.64 11.54
N LYS A 75 14.78 9.75 11.92
CA LYS A 75 14.55 8.29 11.93
C LYS A 75 13.93 7.85 13.26
N ILE A 76 12.80 7.15 13.19
CA ILE A 76 12.20 6.50 14.38
C ILE A 76 13.01 5.24 14.71
N ILE A 77 13.90 5.35 15.70
CA ILE A 77 14.74 4.23 16.15
C ILE A 77 13.91 3.31 17.04
N ASN A 78 14.08 2.00 16.86
CA ASN A 78 13.58 0.98 17.79
C ASN A 78 14.74 0.08 18.21
N PRO A 79 15.33 0.28 19.40
CA PRO A 79 16.50 -0.49 19.86
C PRO A 79 16.16 -1.93 20.25
N VAL A 80 14.88 -2.28 20.34
CA VAL A 80 14.40 -3.61 20.75
C VAL A 80 14.12 -4.51 19.53
N ALA A 81 13.86 -3.91 18.37
CA ALA A 81 13.69 -4.63 17.12
C ALA A 81 15.01 -5.29 16.70
N THR A 82 14.93 -6.58 16.35
CA THR A 82 16.10 -7.38 15.95
C THR A 82 16.05 -7.81 14.48
N HIS A 83 14.87 -7.77 13.87
CA HIS A 83 14.67 -8.14 12.47
C HIS A 83 13.87 -7.06 11.75
N HIS A 84 14.23 -6.81 10.49
CA HIS A 84 13.69 -5.71 9.71
C HIS A 84 13.41 -6.17 8.28
N ILE A 85 12.33 -5.68 7.67
CA ILE A 85 12.02 -5.84 6.25
C ILE A 85 11.84 -4.45 5.67
N LEU A 86 12.59 -4.15 4.60
CA LEU A 86 12.43 -2.93 3.82
C LEU A 86 11.64 -3.24 2.56
N LEU A 87 10.55 -2.50 2.34
CA LEU A 87 9.69 -2.61 1.17
C LEU A 87 9.22 -1.22 0.72
N GLN A 88 9.09 -1.03 -0.58
CA GLN A 88 8.63 0.21 -1.19
C GLN A 88 7.17 0.10 -1.63
N THR A 89 6.32 1.06 -1.29
CA THR A 89 4.92 1.07 -1.74
C THR A 89 4.83 1.25 -3.26
N THR A 90 3.95 0.50 -3.91
CA THR A 90 3.71 0.60 -5.36
C THR A 90 2.44 1.42 -5.68
N TYR A 91 2.14 1.64 -6.96
CA TYR A 91 0.92 2.32 -7.38
C TYR A 91 -0.33 1.49 -7.00
N PRO A 92 -1.41 2.10 -6.45
CA PRO A 92 -1.71 3.53 -6.31
C PRO A 92 -1.22 4.19 -5.01
N GLY A 93 -0.49 3.47 -4.17
CA GLY A 93 0.01 3.91 -2.87
C GLY A 93 -0.56 3.07 -1.73
N LEU A 94 -0.36 3.52 -0.50
CA LEU A 94 -0.86 2.85 0.70
C LEU A 94 -1.98 3.67 1.33
N LEU A 95 -3.10 2.99 1.60
CA LEU A 95 -4.22 3.55 2.33
C LEU A 95 -4.32 2.83 3.67
N ILE A 96 -4.17 3.57 4.76
CA ILE A 96 -4.33 3.07 6.13
C ILE A 96 -5.33 3.96 6.86
N GLY A 97 -6.05 3.39 7.83
CA GLY A 97 -6.98 4.17 8.65
C GLY A 97 -8.33 4.49 8.01
N SER A 98 -8.76 3.77 6.95
CA SER A 98 -10.07 3.96 6.32
C SER A 98 -11.28 3.84 7.25
N GLY A 99 -11.12 3.19 8.41
CA GLY A 99 -12.14 3.08 9.45
C GLY A 99 -12.18 4.26 10.44
N TYR A 100 -11.17 5.13 10.45
CA TYR A 100 -11.17 6.34 11.27
C TYR A 100 -11.95 7.43 10.54
N THR A 101 -13.24 7.51 10.84
CA THR A 101 -14.10 8.61 10.40
C THR A 101 -13.75 9.87 11.19
N HIS A 102 -13.13 10.83 10.52
CA HIS A 102 -12.97 12.19 11.01
C HIS A 102 -13.82 13.11 10.13
N ASP A 103 -15.15 12.97 10.19
CA ASP A 103 -16.06 13.79 9.37
C ASP A 103 -16.44 15.05 10.15
N SER A 104 -16.08 16.22 9.62
CA SER A 104 -16.53 17.53 10.08
C SER A 104 -17.74 18.05 9.29
N ASN A 105 -18.29 17.26 8.35
CA ASN A 105 -19.35 17.62 7.40
C ASN A 105 -19.04 18.84 6.52
N ALA A 106 -17.82 19.37 6.55
CA ALA A 106 -17.42 20.50 5.74
C ALA A 106 -17.08 20.09 4.30
N LYS A 107 -17.35 20.98 3.33
CA LYS A 107 -17.09 20.72 1.91
C LYS A 107 -15.58 20.72 1.65
N GLY A 108 -15.04 19.60 1.19
CA GLY A 108 -13.60 19.41 0.95
C GLY A 108 -12.85 18.77 2.13
N ASP A 109 -13.56 18.24 3.13
CA ASP A 109 -12.95 17.58 4.28
C ASP A 109 -12.32 16.21 3.94
N LEU A 110 -11.27 15.85 4.68
CA LEU A 110 -10.66 14.52 4.66
C LEU A 110 -11.51 13.57 5.49
N LYS A 111 -12.37 12.81 4.82
CA LYS A 111 -13.33 11.92 5.50
C LYS A 111 -12.70 10.65 6.07
N ILE A 112 -11.49 10.32 5.62
CA ILE A 112 -10.78 9.09 5.95
C ILE A 112 -9.42 9.44 6.54
N GLY A 113 -9.24 9.06 7.81
CA GLY A 113 -8.05 9.33 8.60
C GLY A 113 -6.85 8.44 8.28
N PHE A 114 -5.69 8.91 8.69
CA PHE A 114 -4.42 8.18 8.73
C PHE A 114 -4.00 8.02 10.19
N TYR A 115 -3.32 6.93 10.52
CA TYR A 115 -2.69 6.80 11.84
C TYR A 115 -1.31 7.45 11.80
N PHE A 116 -1.17 8.57 12.50
CA PHE A 116 0.07 9.31 12.63
C PHE A 116 0.70 9.02 13.98
N ASP A 117 2.01 8.82 13.98
CA ASP A 117 2.75 8.82 15.22
C ASP A 117 2.71 10.23 15.85
N HIS A 118 2.31 10.28 17.11
CA HIS A 118 2.08 11.52 17.85
C HIS A 118 3.34 12.34 18.12
N THR A 119 4.53 11.73 18.05
CA THR A 119 5.80 12.43 18.30
C THR A 119 6.41 12.99 17.02
N THR A 120 6.29 12.26 15.93
CA THR A 120 6.96 12.57 14.65
C THR A 120 6.03 13.18 13.62
N GLY A 121 4.72 13.01 13.78
CA GLY A 121 3.73 13.34 12.75
C GLY A 121 3.85 12.47 11.49
N GLN A 122 4.66 11.39 11.51
CA GLN A 122 4.82 10.50 10.37
C GLN A 122 3.68 9.47 10.34
N PRO A 123 3.19 9.08 9.15
CA PRO A 123 2.23 8.00 9.02
C PRO A 123 2.93 6.67 9.36
N VAL A 124 2.32 5.90 10.24
CA VAL A 124 2.85 4.59 10.65
C VAL A 124 1.80 3.52 10.47
N ILE A 125 2.23 2.32 10.12
CA ILE A 125 1.35 1.15 10.08
C ILE A 125 1.41 0.51 11.47
N PRO A 126 0.31 0.47 12.23
CA PRO A 126 0.32 -0.13 13.57
C PRO A 126 0.79 -1.58 13.55
N GLY A 127 1.57 -1.97 14.56
CA GLY A 127 2.07 -3.33 14.72
C GLY A 127 0.94 -4.35 14.86
N SER A 128 -0.21 -3.93 15.39
CA SER A 128 -1.45 -4.73 15.40
C SER A 128 -1.99 -5.03 14.00
N SER A 129 -1.93 -4.05 13.09
CA SER A 129 -2.30 -4.24 11.68
C SER A 129 -1.33 -5.18 10.96
N VAL A 130 -0.03 -5.00 11.22
CA VAL A 130 1.03 -5.89 10.69
C VAL A 130 0.81 -7.33 11.19
N LYS A 131 0.60 -7.50 12.49
CA LYS A 131 0.26 -8.79 13.12
C LYS A 131 -1.02 -9.39 12.52
N GLY A 132 -2.04 -8.57 12.30
CA GLY A 132 -3.32 -8.97 11.73
C GLY A 132 -3.20 -9.54 10.32
N VAL A 133 -2.43 -8.89 9.45
CA VAL A 133 -2.16 -9.40 8.09
C VAL A 133 -1.49 -10.76 8.15
N PHE A 134 -0.42 -10.90 8.94
CA PHE A 134 0.26 -12.19 9.06
C PHE A 134 -0.66 -13.27 9.62
N LYS A 135 -1.37 -12.98 10.72
CA LYS A 135 -2.30 -13.92 11.35
C LYS A 135 -3.40 -14.36 10.39
N SER A 136 -3.90 -13.48 9.52
CA SER A 136 -4.96 -13.79 8.57
C SER A 136 -4.57 -14.91 7.58
N VAL A 137 -3.29 -15.06 7.26
CA VAL A 137 -2.80 -16.16 6.38
C VAL A 137 -2.90 -17.53 7.04
N PHE A 138 -2.87 -17.57 8.38
CA PHE A 138 -2.99 -18.79 9.18
C PHE A 138 -4.44 -19.14 9.53
N GLU A 139 -5.40 -18.34 9.07
CA GLU A 139 -6.82 -18.45 9.39
C GLU A 139 -7.65 -18.45 8.11
N ASN A 140 -8.85 -19.01 8.20
CA ASN A 140 -9.88 -18.90 7.17
C ASN A 140 -10.88 -17.79 7.55
N GLU A 141 -11.96 -17.65 6.77
CA GLU A 141 -13.03 -16.67 7.01
C GLU A 141 -13.71 -16.82 8.38
N ASP A 142 -13.68 -18.02 8.97
CA ASP A 142 -14.22 -18.32 10.31
C ASP A 142 -13.18 -18.21 11.43
N TYR A 143 -12.00 -17.61 11.15
CA TYR A 143 -10.88 -17.47 12.08
C TYR A 143 -10.28 -18.80 12.55
N LYS A 144 -10.48 -19.87 11.78
CA LYS A 144 -9.97 -21.22 12.07
C LYS A 144 -8.80 -21.56 11.16
N THR A 145 -7.86 -22.34 11.68
CA THR A 145 -6.76 -22.90 10.88
C THR A 145 -7.23 -24.22 10.28
N ASP A 146 -7.26 -24.30 8.94
CA ASP A 146 -7.75 -25.44 8.20
C ASP A 146 -6.91 -25.73 6.92
N GLU A 147 -7.41 -26.62 6.06
CA GLU A 147 -6.81 -26.94 4.77
C GLU A 147 -6.71 -25.75 3.81
N LYS A 148 -7.60 -24.74 3.91
CA LYS A 148 -7.48 -23.51 3.11
C LYS A 148 -6.29 -22.70 3.57
N SER A 149 -6.14 -22.46 4.88
CA SER A 149 -4.97 -21.77 5.44
C SER A 149 -3.67 -22.48 5.08
N LEU A 150 -3.66 -23.82 5.15
CA LEU A 150 -2.51 -24.63 4.74
C LEU A 150 -2.17 -24.45 3.25
N ARG A 151 -3.17 -24.43 2.36
CA ARG A 151 -2.96 -24.14 0.94
C ARG A 151 -2.39 -22.75 0.72
N THR A 152 -2.89 -21.74 1.42
CA THR A 152 -2.38 -20.36 1.32
C THR A 152 -0.91 -20.29 1.71
N ILE A 153 -0.53 -20.88 2.86
CA ILE A 153 0.88 -20.90 3.29
C ILE A 153 1.76 -21.67 2.30
N ARG A 154 1.29 -22.81 1.79
CA ARG A 154 2.04 -23.57 0.78
C ARG A 154 2.22 -22.78 -0.52
N PHE A 155 1.21 -22.01 -0.93
CA PHE A 155 1.30 -21.12 -2.09
C PHE A 155 2.36 -20.02 -1.87
N ILE A 156 2.36 -19.38 -0.70
CA ILE A 156 3.38 -18.39 -0.34
C ILE A 156 4.78 -19.01 -0.37
N ILE A 157 4.95 -20.23 0.15
CA ILE A 157 6.24 -20.94 0.10
C ILE A 157 6.65 -21.26 -1.33
N ASP A 158 5.70 -21.63 -2.21
CA ASP A 158 5.99 -21.84 -3.63
C ASP A 158 6.50 -20.58 -4.30
N GLU A 159 5.95 -19.41 -3.96
CA GLU A 159 6.47 -18.14 -4.46
C GLU A 159 7.90 -17.86 -3.97
N ILE A 160 8.25 -18.27 -2.75
CA ILE A 160 9.64 -18.18 -2.24
C ILE A 160 10.55 -19.08 -3.08
N ILE A 161 10.17 -20.34 -3.27
CA ILE A 161 10.95 -21.34 -4.04
C ILE A 161 11.17 -20.86 -5.48
N ASN A 162 10.14 -20.30 -6.12
CA ASN A 162 10.21 -19.83 -7.51
C ASN A 162 11.08 -18.59 -7.69
N LYS A 163 11.29 -17.78 -6.64
CA LYS A 163 12.14 -16.58 -6.69
C LYS A 163 13.62 -16.88 -6.52
N GLU A 164 13.98 -17.99 -5.89
CA GLU A 164 15.38 -18.36 -5.60
C GLU A 164 16.04 -19.07 -6.80
N ASP A 165 15.92 -18.50 -8.01
CA ASP A 165 16.31 -19.13 -9.28
C ASP A 165 17.84 -19.21 -9.45
N GLY A 166 18.46 -20.16 -8.75
CA GLY A 166 19.91 -20.41 -8.78
C GLY A 166 20.45 -21.12 -7.54
N ASP A 167 19.70 -21.18 -6.44
CA ASP A 167 20.13 -21.81 -5.20
C ASP A 167 19.38 -23.12 -4.94
N THR A 168 19.98 -24.24 -5.36
CA THR A 168 19.40 -25.58 -5.20
C THR A 168 19.22 -25.97 -3.73
N GLU A 169 20.14 -25.57 -2.86
CA GLU A 169 20.08 -25.90 -1.43
C GLU A 169 18.91 -25.18 -0.75
N LEU A 170 18.72 -23.90 -1.02
CA LEU A 170 17.56 -23.14 -0.52
C LEU A 170 16.24 -23.69 -1.06
N LYS A 171 16.18 -24.07 -2.35
CA LYS A 171 14.97 -24.68 -2.92
C LYS A 171 14.62 -26.00 -2.22
N GLU A 172 15.61 -26.85 -1.94
CA GLU A 172 15.39 -28.09 -1.19
C GLU A 172 14.96 -27.83 0.25
N GLU A 173 15.59 -26.87 0.95
CA GLU A 173 15.23 -26.47 2.31
C GLU A 173 13.75 -26.03 2.40
N TRP A 174 13.32 -25.11 1.54
CA TRP A 174 11.94 -24.63 1.52
C TRP A 174 10.94 -25.69 1.07
N THR A 175 11.33 -26.60 0.18
CA THR A 175 10.50 -27.75 -0.22
C THR A 175 10.27 -28.68 0.96
N ASN A 176 11.30 -28.97 1.75
CA ASN A 176 11.18 -29.78 2.97
C ASN A 176 10.28 -29.11 4.02
N ILE A 177 10.42 -27.80 4.21
CA ILE A 177 9.55 -27.00 5.08
C ILE A 177 8.09 -27.11 4.60
N LYS A 178 7.84 -26.92 3.30
CA LYS A 178 6.51 -26.98 2.68
C LYS A 178 5.81 -28.32 2.94
N VAL A 179 6.52 -29.43 2.74
CA VAL A 179 5.99 -30.79 2.93
C VAL A 179 5.73 -31.09 4.41
N SER A 180 6.54 -30.53 5.30
CA SER A 180 6.40 -30.71 6.75
C SER A 180 5.19 -29.99 7.34
N PHE A 181 4.61 -28.99 6.66
CA PHE A 181 3.42 -28.32 7.14
C PHE A 181 2.18 -29.24 7.08
N SER A 182 1.59 -29.49 8.25
CA SER A 182 0.24 -30.03 8.43
C SER A 182 -0.68 -28.98 9.08
N VAL A 183 -1.99 -29.24 9.10
CA VAL A 183 -2.97 -28.34 9.76
C VAL A 183 -2.66 -28.21 11.27
N GLU A 184 -2.25 -29.30 11.92
CA GLU A 184 -1.89 -29.32 13.34
C GLU A 184 -0.64 -28.49 13.62
N ILE A 185 0.40 -28.64 12.79
CA ILE A 185 1.63 -27.86 12.90
C ILE A 185 1.32 -26.38 12.67
N LEU A 186 0.48 -26.07 11.68
CA LEU A 186 0.11 -24.70 11.37
C LEU A 186 -0.66 -24.04 12.51
N LYS A 187 -1.56 -24.79 13.16
CA LYS A 187 -2.32 -24.32 14.33
C LYS A 187 -1.39 -24.05 15.52
N HIS A 188 -0.52 -24.99 15.86
CA HIS A 188 0.44 -24.81 16.96
C HIS A 188 1.40 -23.65 16.69
N LEU A 189 1.87 -23.52 15.44
CA LEU A 189 2.70 -22.40 15.01
C LEU A 189 1.95 -21.08 15.19
N LYS A 190 0.72 -20.95 14.67
CA LYS A 190 -0.10 -19.74 14.83
C LYS A 190 -0.24 -19.33 16.29
N ASP A 191 -0.64 -20.26 17.15
CA ASP A 191 -0.87 -20.00 18.57
C ASP A 191 0.43 -19.59 19.28
N THR A 192 1.57 -20.19 18.90
CA THR A 192 2.88 -19.81 19.44
C THR A 192 3.31 -18.42 18.98
N LEU A 193 3.18 -18.10 17.68
CA LEU A 193 3.64 -16.83 17.12
C LEU A 193 2.79 -15.66 17.59
N PHE A 194 1.47 -15.81 17.57
CA PHE A 194 0.53 -14.71 17.78
C PHE A 194 -0.11 -14.70 19.17
N GLY A 195 0.03 -15.77 19.93
CA GLY A 195 -0.61 -15.95 21.23
C GLY A 195 -2.04 -16.45 21.13
N THR A 196 -2.57 -16.89 22.27
CA THR A 196 -3.96 -17.30 22.46
C THR A 196 -4.68 -16.28 23.36
N GLN A 197 -5.88 -16.61 23.83
CA GLN A 197 -6.54 -15.79 24.86
C GLN A 197 -5.83 -15.86 26.22
N ASN A 198 -5.09 -16.95 26.47
CA ASN A 198 -4.46 -17.22 27.77
C ASN A 198 -2.95 -17.03 27.75
N ASP A 199 -2.32 -17.14 26.57
CA ASP A 199 -0.87 -17.13 26.41
C ASP A 199 -0.42 -16.01 25.46
N GLU A 200 0.66 -15.32 25.83
CA GLU A 200 1.27 -14.31 24.97
C GLU A 200 2.02 -14.95 23.79
N GLY A 201 1.94 -14.30 22.62
CA GLY A 201 2.73 -14.70 21.46
C GLY A 201 4.22 -14.45 21.67
N VAL A 202 5.06 -15.37 21.18
CA VAL A 202 6.51 -15.28 21.39
C VAL A 202 7.19 -14.21 20.53
N ASP A 203 6.56 -13.83 19.40
CA ASP A 203 7.05 -12.84 18.45
C ASP A 203 6.39 -11.48 18.69
N ILE A 204 7.19 -10.42 18.58
CA ILE A 204 6.73 -9.04 18.75
C ILE A 204 6.73 -8.34 17.40
N PHE A 205 5.58 -7.77 17.03
CA PHE A 205 5.34 -7.00 15.81
C PHE A 205 5.26 -5.53 16.18
N PHE A 206 6.28 -4.75 15.80
CA PHE A 206 6.29 -3.31 16.04
C PHE A 206 5.63 -2.56 14.89
N ASP A 207 5.34 -1.29 15.10
CA ASP A 207 4.83 -0.42 14.04
C ASP A 207 5.82 -0.36 12.86
N ALA A 208 5.30 -0.42 11.64
CA ALA A 208 6.11 -0.15 10.46
C ALA A 208 6.20 1.37 10.24
N VAL A 209 7.41 1.86 10.03
CA VAL A 209 7.71 3.29 9.90
C VAL A 209 8.31 3.59 8.55
N ILE A 210 8.21 4.84 8.10
CA ILE A 210 8.88 5.27 6.88
C ILE A 210 10.40 5.26 7.12
N ASN A 211 11.13 4.62 6.20
CA ASN A 211 12.57 4.72 6.13
C ASN A 211 12.97 5.91 5.27
N ILE A 212 13.23 7.05 5.93
CA ILE A 212 13.57 8.31 5.27
C ILE A 212 14.83 8.19 4.42
N ALA A 213 15.86 7.51 4.93
CA ALA A 213 17.14 7.36 4.25
C ALA A 213 17.00 6.67 2.88
N GLN A 214 16.14 5.64 2.81
CA GLN A 214 15.87 4.91 1.57
C GLN A 214 14.83 5.61 0.68
N THR A 215 13.90 6.38 1.28
CA THR A 215 12.88 7.12 0.52
C THR A 215 13.45 8.36 -0.17
N GLY A 216 14.38 9.06 0.49
CA GLY A 216 14.94 10.34 0.05
C GLY A 216 13.99 11.53 0.28
N GLU A 217 14.35 12.69 -0.27
CA GLU A 217 13.62 13.96 -0.13
C GLU A 217 12.37 14.04 -1.03
N LYS A 218 11.56 12.99 -1.03
CA LYS A 218 10.33 12.91 -1.81
C LYS A 218 9.13 13.31 -0.95
N LYS A 219 8.07 13.77 -1.64
CA LYS A 219 6.75 13.84 -1.04
C LYS A 219 6.27 12.42 -0.75
N TYR A 220 5.68 12.23 0.42
CA TYR A 220 5.29 10.91 0.91
C TYR A 220 3.79 10.81 1.18
N ILE A 221 3.07 11.92 1.27
CA ILE A 221 1.62 11.98 1.46
C ILE A 221 0.96 12.68 0.27
N GLY A 222 -0.21 12.19 -0.14
CA GLY A 222 -1.06 12.82 -1.14
C GLY A 222 -2.54 12.54 -0.90
N SER A 223 -3.39 13.19 -1.69
CA SER A 223 -4.82 12.90 -1.73
C SER A 223 -5.15 11.88 -2.83
N ASP A 224 -6.25 11.19 -2.62
CA ASP A 224 -6.98 10.49 -3.68
C ASP A 224 -8.48 10.73 -3.51
N PHE A 225 -9.29 10.28 -4.47
CA PHE A 225 -10.73 10.37 -4.41
C PHE A 225 -11.36 9.01 -4.67
N ILE A 226 -12.29 8.61 -3.79
CA ILE A 226 -13.20 7.51 -4.08
C ILE A 226 -14.56 8.12 -4.40
N THR A 227 -15.14 7.69 -5.51
CA THR A 227 -16.49 8.06 -5.93
C THR A 227 -17.42 6.86 -5.72
N PRO A 228 -17.96 6.63 -4.50
CA PRO A 228 -18.95 5.57 -4.32
C PRO A 228 -20.20 5.92 -5.13
N HIS A 229 -20.70 4.93 -5.87
CA HIS A 229 -21.94 5.04 -6.62
C HIS A 229 -23.00 4.18 -5.94
N GLU A 230 -23.95 4.81 -5.23
CA GLU A 230 -25.12 4.09 -4.71
C GLU A 230 -26.09 3.70 -5.84
N HIS A 231 -26.12 4.48 -6.92
CA HIS A 231 -26.92 4.21 -8.12
C HIS A 231 -26.17 4.60 -9.41
N PRO A 232 -26.29 3.81 -10.51
CA PRO A 232 -25.54 4.03 -11.76
C PRO A 232 -25.78 5.39 -12.44
N LEU A 233 -26.93 6.02 -12.17
CA LEU A 233 -27.38 7.25 -12.82
C LEU A 233 -27.26 8.50 -11.93
N LYS A 234 -26.85 8.34 -10.67
CA LYS A 234 -26.69 9.46 -9.73
C LYS A 234 -25.25 9.95 -9.78
N ASN A 235 -25.06 11.27 -9.81
CA ASN A 235 -23.73 11.86 -9.76
C ASN A 235 -23.00 11.38 -8.50
N PRO A 236 -21.79 10.83 -8.62
CA PRO A 236 -21.05 10.37 -7.45
C PRO A 236 -20.72 11.55 -6.54
N ASN A 237 -20.64 11.27 -5.23
CA ASN A 237 -20.11 12.23 -4.28
C ASN A 237 -18.63 11.90 -4.04
N PRO A 238 -17.67 12.69 -4.55
CA PRO A 238 -16.25 12.42 -4.36
C PRO A 238 -15.89 12.50 -2.87
N LEU A 239 -15.38 11.39 -2.32
CA LEU A 239 -14.83 11.33 -0.98
C LEU A 239 -13.32 11.46 -1.10
N MET A 240 -12.77 12.58 -0.64
CA MET A 240 -11.33 12.78 -0.60
C MET A 240 -10.74 11.97 0.55
N LEU A 241 -9.65 11.27 0.27
CA LEU A 241 -8.91 10.45 1.22
C LEU A 241 -7.44 10.82 1.22
N LEU A 242 -6.79 10.60 2.36
CA LEU A 242 -5.35 10.69 2.47
C LEU A 242 -4.71 9.35 2.12
N LYS A 243 -3.56 9.36 1.45
CA LYS A 243 -2.76 8.16 1.18
C LYS A 243 -1.27 8.44 1.28
N VAL A 244 -0.48 7.39 1.52
CA VAL A 244 0.95 7.43 1.25
C VAL A 244 1.16 7.25 -0.24
N LEU A 245 2.03 8.07 -0.82
CA LEU A 245 2.35 8.02 -2.24
C LEU A 245 3.18 6.77 -2.59
N PRO A 246 3.12 6.29 -3.85
CA PRO A 246 4.04 5.28 -4.34
C PRO A 246 5.50 5.73 -4.19
N GLY A 247 6.40 4.76 -4.09
CA GLY A 247 7.82 5.02 -3.96
C GLY A 247 8.31 5.32 -2.54
N VAL A 248 7.44 5.25 -1.53
CA VAL A 248 7.80 5.43 -0.11
C VAL A 248 8.26 4.10 0.48
N VAL A 249 9.41 4.10 1.14
CA VAL A 249 9.99 2.90 1.74
C VAL A 249 9.52 2.77 3.18
N PHE A 250 8.92 1.63 3.51
CA PHE A 250 8.58 1.24 4.87
C PHE A 250 9.59 0.24 5.43
N GLU A 251 9.92 0.43 6.70
CA GLU A 251 10.66 -0.50 7.53
C GLU A 251 9.69 -1.21 8.47
N PHE A 252 9.40 -2.48 8.17
CA PHE A 252 8.66 -3.36 9.07
C PHE A 252 9.63 -3.97 10.07
N ARG A 253 9.28 -3.90 11.37
CA ARG A 253 10.22 -4.15 12.47
C ARG A 253 9.66 -5.24 13.38
N PHE A 254 10.52 -6.18 13.77
CA PHE A 254 10.14 -7.36 14.51
C PHE A 254 11.16 -7.73 15.58
N LYS A 255 10.70 -8.47 16.59
CA LYS A 255 11.56 -9.29 17.44
C LYS A 255 11.07 -10.74 17.32
N LEU A 256 11.75 -11.48 16.46
CA LEU A 256 11.41 -12.87 16.13
C LEU A 256 12.28 -13.84 16.94
N LYS A 257 11.68 -14.94 17.39
CA LYS A 257 12.39 -16.06 18.05
C LYS A 257 12.35 -17.32 17.19
N ASP A 258 13.26 -18.27 17.39
CA ASP A 258 13.11 -19.57 16.73
C ASP A 258 11.85 -20.31 17.23
N TYR A 259 11.19 -21.03 16.34
CA TYR A 259 10.10 -21.94 16.65
C TYR A 259 10.56 -23.39 16.53
N SER A 260 10.19 -24.23 17.48
CA SER A 260 10.38 -25.68 17.42
C SER A 260 9.29 -26.38 18.20
N ASN A 261 8.73 -27.45 17.65
CA ASN A 261 7.83 -28.37 18.36
C ASN A 261 8.40 -29.80 18.43
N GLY A 262 9.72 -29.95 18.30
CA GLY A 262 10.44 -31.23 18.29
C GLY A 262 10.47 -31.92 16.92
N THR A 263 9.36 -31.92 16.19
CA THR A 263 9.28 -32.54 14.85
C THR A 263 9.54 -31.53 13.72
N PHE A 264 9.19 -30.27 13.94
CA PHE A 264 9.35 -29.21 12.97
C PHE A 264 10.02 -27.99 13.62
N LYS A 265 10.96 -27.38 12.90
CA LYS A 265 11.68 -26.18 13.32
C LYS A 265 11.53 -25.11 12.24
N LEU A 266 11.32 -23.87 12.69
CA LEU A 266 11.32 -22.69 11.83
C LEU A 266 12.15 -21.60 12.50
N THR A 267 13.26 -21.21 11.88
CA THR A 267 14.17 -20.19 12.42
C THR A 267 13.58 -18.79 12.29
N ALA A 268 14.09 -17.86 13.09
CA ALA A 268 13.71 -16.45 13.00
C ALA A 268 13.92 -15.86 11.59
N ASN A 269 15.00 -16.26 10.90
CA ASN A 269 15.28 -15.82 9.52
C ASN A 269 14.32 -16.42 8.49
N GLN A 270 13.95 -17.70 8.63
CA GLN A 270 12.93 -18.30 7.77
C GLN A 270 11.57 -17.61 7.98
N LYS A 271 11.21 -17.29 9.22
CA LYS A 271 10.01 -16.49 9.51
C LYS A 271 10.07 -15.12 8.87
N LEU A 272 11.22 -14.45 8.91
CA LEU A 272 11.42 -13.16 8.27
C LEU A 272 11.19 -13.25 6.74
N LYS A 273 11.75 -14.28 6.08
CA LYS A 273 11.53 -14.54 4.65
C LYS A 273 10.05 -14.81 4.35
N LEU A 274 9.38 -15.62 5.18
CA LEU A 274 7.95 -15.90 5.05
C LEU A 274 7.09 -14.63 5.19
N PHE A 275 7.33 -13.83 6.22
CA PHE A 275 6.62 -12.57 6.44
C PHE A 275 6.88 -11.56 5.33
N ARG A 276 8.11 -11.49 4.81
CA ARG A 276 8.42 -10.66 3.63
C ARG A 276 7.58 -11.09 2.43
N GLN A 277 7.51 -12.38 2.14
CA GLN A 277 6.72 -12.86 1.01
C GLN A 277 5.22 -12.61 1.23
N ILE A 278 4.69 -12.81 2.44
CA ILE A 278 3.29 -12.48 2.75
C ILE A 278 2.98 -10.99 2.45
N LEU A 279 3.85 -10.06 2.85
CA LEU A 279 3.67 -8.64 2.56
C LEU A 279 3.69 -8.33 1.06
N LEU A 280 4.53 -9.03 0.29
CA LEU A 280 4.62 -8.86 -1.17
C LEU A 280 3.40 -9.42 -1.92
N THR A 281 2.79 -10.48 -1.41
CA THR A 281 1.68 -11.16 -2.08
C THR A 281 0.32 -10.58 -1.71
N ILE A 282 0.11 -10.31 -0.41
CA ILE A 282 -1.19 -9.89 0.11
C ILE A 282 -1.29 -8.36 0.17
N GLY A 283 -0.16 -7.69 0.46
CA GLY A 283 -0.15 -6.28 0.82
C GLY A 283 -0.68 -6.03 2.23
N ILE A 284 -0.73 -4.76 2.62
CA ILE A 284 -1.26 -4.32 3.92
C ILE A 284 -2.00 -2.99 3.77
N GLY A 285 -3.03 -2.80 4.60
CA GLY A 285 -3.86 -1.59 4.59
C GLY A 285 -5.25 -1.88 4.02
N ALA A 286 -5.94 -0.82 3.65
CA ALA A 286 -7.28 -0.89 3.12
C ALA A 286 -7.26 -0.96 1.59
N LYS A 287 -8.32 -1.56 1.02
CA LYS A 287 -8.54 -1.63 -0.44
C LYS A 287 -7.43 -2.36 -1.22
N THR A 288 -6.83 -3.38 -0.61
CA THR A 288 -5.84 -4.25 -1.27
C THR A 288 -6.38 -4.93 -2.54
N ASN A 289 -7.68 -5.27 -2.56
CA ASN A 289 -8.35 -5.85 -3.74
C ASN A 289 -8.37 -4.94 -4.99
N VAL A 290 -8.15 -3.64 -4.83
CA VAL A 290 -8.05 -2.68 -5.96
C VAL A 290 -6.63 -2.10 -6.11
N GLY A 291 -5.64 -2.78 -5.52
CA GLY A 291 -4.21 -2.51 -5.71
C GLY A 291 -3.54 -1.65 -4.65
N TYR A 292 -4.28 -1.06 -3.70
CA TYR A 292 -3.65 -0.28 -2.62
C TYR A 292 -2.84 -1.17 -1.68
N GLY A 293 -1.81 -0.60 -1.06
CA GLY A 293 -1.05 -1.29 -0.03
C GLY A 293 -0.20 -2.45 -0.55
N GLN A 294 0.10 -2.45 -1.85
CA GLN A 294 1.04 -3.36 -2.48
C GLN A 294 2.47 -2.82 -2.39
N PHE A 295 3.44 -3.73 -2.41
CA PHE A 295 4.84 -3.43 -2.13
C PHE A 295 5.79 -4.12 -3.09
N ASP A 296 6.91 -3.47 -3.38
CA ASP A 296 8.06 -4.03 -4.08
C ASP A 296 9.28 -4.13 -3.15
N PRO A 297 10.20 -5.08 -3.42
CA PRO A 297 11.53 -5.07 -2.85
C PRO A 297 12.27 -3.75 -3.09
N VAL A 298 12.98 -3.26 -2.07
CA VAL A 298 14.01 -2.20 -2.20
C VAL A 298 15.32 -2.81 -2.68
#